data_AF-A0A1Y0TBU9-F1
#
_entry.id   AF-A0A1Y0TBU9-F1
#
_cell.length_a   1.000
_cell.length_b   1.000
_cell.length_c   1.000
_cell.angle_alpha   90.00
_cell.angle_beta   90.00
_cell.angle_gamma   90.00
#
_symmetry.space_group_name_H-M   'P 1'
#
loop_
_entity.id
_entity.type
_entity.pdbx_description
1 polymer ?
#
loop_
_entity_poly.entity_id
_entity_poly.type
_entity_poly.pdbx_seq_one_letter_code
_entity_poly.pdbx_strand_id
1 'polypeptide(L)' 'MPAIKRYWRKGMNRADAPYLPLTPEVVDAHLRGETHIGLYPLSDDETFWWVAADFDKKPRWLTPNR' A
#
# COMPACT_ATOMS: atom_id res chain seq x y z
N MET A 1 1.89 1.18 0.82
CA MET A 1 2.65 2.04 1.75
C MET A 1 3.01 1.18 2.96
N PRO A 2 4.25 1.26 3.47
CA PRO A 2 4.63 0.52 4.68
C PRO A 2 3.84 1.00 5.89
N ALA A 3 3.59 0.10 6.85
CA ALA A 3 2.93 0.44 8.10
C ALA A 3 3.88 1.24 9.01
N ILE A 4 3.32 2.24 9.69
CA ILE A 4 4.02 3.06 10.68
C ILE A 4 3.18 3.16 11.94
N LYS A 5 3.81 3.49 13.06
CA LYS A 5 3.09 3.89 14.27
C LYS A 5 2.27 5.16 13.95
N ARG A 6 0.96 5.09 14.19
CA ARG A 6 -0.04 6.14 13.86
C ARG A 6 -0.33 6.21 12.35
N TYR A 7 -0.34 7.41 11.77
CA TYR A 7 -0.78 7.63 10.39
C TYR A 7 0.23 8.48 9.62
N TRP A 8 0.32 8.23 8.32
CA TRP A 8 1.13 9.01 7.40
C TRP A 8 0.63 10.45 7.34
N ARG A 9 1.55 11.42 7.43
CA ARG A 9 1.25 12.85 7.28
C ARG A 9 1.95 13.41 6.05
N LYS A 10 1.30 14.34 5.36
CA LYS A 10 1.91 15.06 4.22
C LYS A 10 3.19 15.76 4.70
N GLY A 11 4.31 15.53 4.00
CA GLY A 11 5.61 16.11 4.34
C GLY A 11 6.42 15.36 5.41
N MET A 12 5.93 14.21 5.91
CA MET A 12 6.71 13.36 6.81
C MET A 12 7.99 12.86 6.13
N ASN A 13 9.13 12.98 6.80
CA ASN A 13 10.37 12.37 6.33
C ASN A 13 10.24 10.85 6.40
N ARG A 14 10.49 10.17 5.28
CA ARG A 14 10.46 8.71 5.20
C ARG A 14 11.60 8.06 5.97
N ALA A 15 12.76 8.69 6.09
CA ALA A 15 13.88 8.13 6.82
C ALA A 15 13.58 7.99 8.33
N ASP A 16 12.81 8.93 8.88
CA ASP A 16 12.52 9.03 10.32
C ASP A 16 11.14 8.47 10.68
N ALA A 17 10.42 7.90 9.71
CA ALA A 17 9.09 7.37 9.95
C ALA A 17 9.16 6.16 10.89
N PRO A 18 8.27 6.07 11.90
CA PRO A 18 8.32 5.01 12.89
C PRO A 18 7.72 3.71 12.33
N TYR A 19 8.45 3.02 11.46
CA TYR A 19 8.01 1.80 10.79
C TYR A 19 7.61 0.69 11.77
N LEU A 20 6.56 -0.04 11.42
CA LEU A 20 6.18 -1.27 12.10
C LEU A 20 6.84 -2.46 11.40
N PRO A 21 7.47 -3.39 12.14
CA PRO A 21 7.96 -4.64 11.55
C PRO A 21 6.80 -5.48 11.01
N LEU A 22 7.04 -6.26 9.96
CA LEU A 22 6.03 -7.17 9.43
C LEU A 22 5.93 -8.41 10.33
N THR A 23 5.09 -8.34 11.35
CA THR A 23 4.78 -9.44 12.27
C THR A 23 3.35 -9.95 12.06
N PRO A 24 3.00 -11.15 12.54
CA PRO A 24 1.62 -11.66 12.46
C PRO A 24 0.58 -10.70 13.04
N GLU A 25 0.90 -10.00 14.13
CA GLU A 25 0.00 -9.03 14.79
C GLU A 25 -0.24 -7.81 13.90
N VAL A 26 0.79 -7.35 13.18
CA VAL A 26 0.68 -6.22 12.24
C VAL A 26 -0.15 -6.62 11.01
N VAL A 27 -0.06 -7.88 10.58
CA VAL A 27 -0.92 -8.44 9.53
C VAL A 27 -2.37 -8.55 9.99
N ASP A 28 -2.62 -9.06 11.20
CA ASP A 28 -3.97 -9.14 11.77
C ASP A 28 -4.63 -7.76 11.88
N ALA A 29 -3.90 -6.77 12.41
CA ALA A 29 -4.37 -5.38 12.47
C ALA A 29 -4.68 -4.80 11.08
N HIS A 30 -3.91 -5.15 10.05
CA HIS A 30 -4.19 -4.72 8.67
C HIS A 30 -5.49 -5.32 8.14
N LEU A 31 -5.71 -6.62 8.35
CA LEU A 31 -6.93 -7.31 7.93
C LEU A 31 -8.18 -6.80 8.66
N ARG A 32 -8.03 -6.25 9.86
CA ARG A 32 -9.10 -5.58 10.63
C ARG A 32 -9.32 -4.11 10.21
N GLY A 33 -8.47 -3.57 9.34
CA GLY A 33 -8.54 -2.16 8.92
C GLY A 33 -7.95 -1.16 9.91
N GLU A 34 -7.21 -1.63 10.92
CA GLU A 34 -6.61 -0.78 11.96
C GLU A 34 -5.28 -0.15 11.49
N THR A 35 -4.61 -0.79 10.52
CA THR A 35 -3.42 -0.26 9.86
C THR A 35 -3.40 -0.56 8.37
N HIS A 36 -2.58 0.17 7.62
CA HIS A 36 -2.44 -0.01 6.16
C HIS A 36 -1.01 -0.46 5.85
N ILE A 37 -0.89 -1.63 5.22
CA ILE A 37 0.36 -2.18 4.69
C ILE A 37 0.18 -2.36 3.19
N GLY A 38 1.22 -2.07 2.41
CA GLY A 38 1.34 -2.51 1.03
C GLY A 38 2.64 -3.26 0.87
N LEU A 39 2.56 -4.46 0.31
CA LEU A 39 3.71 -5.30 -0.01
C LEU A 39 3.90 -5.33 -1.52
N TYR A 40 5.15 -5.27 -1.95
CA TYR A 40 5.54 -5.45 -3.34
C TYR A 40 6.64 -6.52 -3.36
N PRO A 41 6.31 -7.78 -3.67
CA PRO A 41 7.23 -8.89 -3.52
C PRO A 41 8.23 -8.92 -4.69
N LEU A 42 9.29 -8.12 -4.60
CA LEU A 42 10.42 -8.11 -5.53
C LEU A 42 11.34 -9.29 -5.17
N SER A 43 11.70 -10.13 -6.12
CA SER A 43 12.78 -11.11 -5.91
C SER A 43 14.15 -10.44 -5.97
N ASP A 44 15.18 -11.15 -5.52
CA ASP A 44 16.55 -10.63 -5.45
C ASP A 44 17.15 -10.26 -6.82
N ASP A 45 16.59 -10.77 -7.92
CA ASP A 45 16.96 -10.46 -9.30
C ASP A 45 16.09 -9.35 -9.93
N GLU A 46 15.37 -8.61 -9.10
CA GLU A 46 14.45 -7.55 -9.47
C GLU A 46 13.25 -8.00 -10.35
N THR A 47 12.94 -9.29 -10.37
CA THR A 47 11.80 -9.82 -11.12
C THR A 47 10.54 -9.99 -10.25
N PHE A 48 9.40 -10.19 -10.91
CA PHE A 48 8.11 -10.43 -10.28
C PHE A 48 7.32 -11.47 -11.07
N TRP A 49 6.69 -12.38 -10.35
CA TRP A 49 5.83 -13.42 -10.95
C TRP A 49 4.39 -12.96 -11.18
N TRP A 50 3.97 -11.88 -10.51
CA TRP A 50 2.59 -11.42 -10.50
C TRP A 50 2.50 -9.90 -10.64
N VAL A 51 1.47 -9.44 -11.35
CA VAL A 51 1.11 -8.02 -11.46
C VAL A 51 -0.26 -7.81 -10.82
N ALA A 52 -0.35 -6.78 -9.98
CA ALA A 52 -1.63 -6.28 -9.47
C ALA A 52 -1.99 -5.00 -10.22
N ALA A 53 -3.21 -4.93 -10.75
CA ALA A 53 -3.77 -3.73 -11.37
C ALA A 53 -5.08 -3.36 -10.66
N ASP A 54 -5.17 -2.11 -10.21
CA ASP A 54 -6.37 -1.57 -9.57
C ASP A 54 -7.22 -0.81 -10.61
N PHE A 55 -8.52 -1.11 -10.64
CA PHE A 55 -9.50 -0.54 -11.57
C PHE A 55 -10.61 0.19 -10.81
N ASP A 56 -10.25 1.02 -9.85
CA ASP A 56 -11.16 1.78 -8.98
C ASP A 56 -11.82 3.00 -9.67
N LYS A 57 -11.30 3.42 -10.83
CA LYS A 57 -11.80 4.62 -11.54
C LYS A 57 -12.95 4.28 -12.47
N LYS A 58 -14.00 5.11 -12.44
CA LYS A 58 -15.05 5.09 -13.47
C LYS A 58 -14.40 5.21 -14.85
N PRO A 59 -14.74 4.31 -15.80
CA PRO A 59 -14.17 4.39 -17.12
C PRO A 59 -14.56 5.71 -17.78
N ARG A 60 -13.55 6.50 -18.17
CA ARG A 60 -13.72 7.80 -18.85
C ARG A 60 -14.54 7.70 -20.16
N TRP A 61 -14.66 6.51 -20.73
CA TRP A 61 -15.41 6.24 -21.96
C TRP A 61 -16.93 6.06 -21.74
N LEU A 62 -17.42 6.07 -20.50
CA LEU A 62 -18.86 6.11 -20.19
C LEU A 62 -19.46 7.52 -20.11
N THR A 63 -18.67 8.57 -20.34
CA THR A 63 -19.17 9.93 -20.51
C THR A 63 -19.25 10.26 -22.00
N PRO A 64 -20.45 10.32 -22.61
CA PRO A 64 -20.60 10.91 -23.93
C PRO A 64 -20.06 12.35 -23.87
N ASN A 65 -19.30 12.76 -24.89
CA ASN A 65 -18.94 14.17 -25.07
C ASN A 65 -20.23 15.01 -24.96
N ARG A 66 -20.26 15.94 -24.01
CA ARG A 66 -21.17 17.08 -24.07
C ARG A 66 -20.69 18.04 -25.15
#